data_AF-A0A6V7XJJ8-F1
#
_entry.id   AF-A0A6V7XJJ8-F1
#
_cell.length_a   1.000
_cell.length_b   1.000
_cell.length_c   1.000
_cell.angle_alpha   90.00
_cell.angle_beta   90.00
_cell.angle_gamma   90.00
#
_symmetry.space_group_name_H-M   'P 1'
#
loop_
_entity.id
_entity.type
_entity.pdbx_description
1 polymer ?
#
loop_
_entity_poly.entity_id
_entity_poly.type
_entity_poly.pdbx_seq_one_letter_code
_entity_poly.pdbx_strand_id
1 'polypeptide(L)' 'MSMAKNSPRELPYNITFVPRIGFQWNRGHLILANKNRFAIYDPYWNLAPFVSKEAVDYFPNLALERLVGVLKI' A
#
# COMPACT_ATOMS: atom_id res chain seq x y z
N MET A 1 11.67 -16.07 4.38
CA MET A 1 10.42 -15.50 3.83
C MET A 1 9.64 -16.63 3.16
N SER A 2 8.70 -17.28 3.85
CA SER A 2 7.76 -18.18 3.18
C SER A 2 6.65 -17.34 2.56
N MET A 3 6.33 -17.56 1.29
CA MET A 3 5.14 -16.96 0.65
C MET A 3 3.94 -17.18 1.56
N ALA A 4 3.14 -16.14 1.79
CA ALA A 4 1.92 -16.25 2.60
C ALA A 4 1.06 -17.40 2.03
N LYS A 5 0.75 -18.38 2.88
CA LYS A 5 -0.03 -19.58 2.52
C LYS A 5 -1.25 -19.15 1.69
N ASN A 6 -1.49 -19.75 0.52
CA ASN A 6 -2.60 -19.41 -0.40
C ASN A 6 -2.42 -18.12 -1.21
N SER A 7 -1.24 -17.86 -1.77
CA SER A 7 -1.04 -16.82 -2.79
C SER A 7 -1.20 -17.42 -4.20
N PRO A 8 -1.70 -16.67 -5.21
CA PRO A 8 -2.15 -15.28 -5.13
C PRO A 8 -3.50 -15.13 -4.39
N ARG A 9 -3.73 -13.96 -3.80
CA ARG A 9 -4.99 -13.57 -3.17
C ARG A 9 -5.52 -12.31 -3.84
N GLU A 10 -6.83 -12.22 -3.98
CA GLU A 10 -7.48 -10.96 -4.32
C GLU A 10 -7.31 -9.95 -3.19
N LEU A 11 -7.11 -8.69 -3.56
CA LEU A 11 -7.03 -7.59 -2.60
C LEU A 11 -8.39 -7.42 -1.88
N PRO A 12 -8.38 -6.95 -0.63
CA PRO A 12 -9.61 -6.65 0.10
C PRO A 12 -10.51 -5.67 -0.67
N TYR A 13 -11.83 -5.88 -0.62
CA TYR A 13 -12.81 -5.12 -1.39
C TYR A 13 -12.77 -3.60 -1.15
N ASN A 14 -12.26 -3.16 0.00
CA ASN A 14 -12.13 -1.74 0.33
C ASN A 14 -10.93 -1.07 -0.37
N ILE A 15 -10.00 -1.83 -0.93
CA ILE A 15 -8.97 -1.32 -1.84
C ILE A 15 -9.59 -1.19 -3.23
N THR A 16 -10.21 -0.03 -3.50
CA THR A 16 -10.89 0.27 -4.77
C THR A 16 -9.96 0.78 -5.87
N PHE A 17 -8.65 0.60 -5.72
CA PHE A 17 -7.64 1.04 -6.68
C PHE A 17 -6.63 -0.07 -6.95
N VAL A 18 -6.09 -0.12 -8.16
CA VAL A 18 -5.00 -1.06 -8.49
C VAL A 18 -3.69 -0.50 -7.98
N PRO A 19 -3.00 -1.11 -6.99
CA PRO A 19 -1.72 -0.59 -6.51
C PRO A 19 -0.68 -0.61 -7.62
N ARG A 20 0.12 0.46 -7.72
CA ARG A 20 1.29 0.52 -8.61
C ARG A 20 2.60 0.40 -7.85
N ILE A 21 2.54 0.63 -6.54
CA ILE A 21 3.70 0.72 -5.67
C ILE A 21 3.36 -0.02 -4.38
N GLY A 22 4.27 -0.86 -3.92
CA GLY A 22 4.19 -1.55 -2.65
C GLY A 22 5.50 -1.38 -1.91
N PHE A 23 5.47 -0.95 -0.65
CA PHE A 23 6.68 -0.80 0.16
C PHE A 23 6.39 -0.96 1.64
N GLN A 24 7.44 -1.21 2.41
CA GLN A 24 7.37 -1.30 3.85
C GLN A 24 7.65 0.07 4.48
N TRP A 25 6.67 0.62 5.19
CA TRP A 25 6.79 1.84 5.99
C TRP A 25 7.10 1.48 7.45
N ASN A 26 7.49 2.48 8.25
CA ASN A 26 7.71 2.45 9.71
C ASN A 26 7.10 1.25 10.44
N ARG A 27 7.90 0.59 11.31
CA ARG A 27 7.49 -0.59 12.09
C ARG A 27 7.00 -1.79 11.27
N GLY A 28 7.28 -1.79 9.98
CA GLY A 28 7.05 -2.94 9.12
C GLY A 28 5.68 -2.99 8.46
N HIS A 29 4.89 -1.93 8.56
CA HIS A 29 3.59 -1.83 7.91
C HIS A 29 3.75 -1.78 6.39
N LEU A 30 3.04 -2.63 5.65
CA LEU A 30 3.07 -2.57 4.19
C LEU A 30 2.09 -1.50 3.71
N ILE A 31 2.57 -0.68 2.79
CA ILE A 31 1.79 0.35 2.11
C ILE A 31 1.63 -0.07 0.66
N LEU A 32 0.38 -0.06 0.19
CA LEU A 32 0.01 -0.19 -1.22
C LEU A 32 -0.46 1.18 -1.70
N ALA A 33 0.13 1.71 -2.77
CA ALA A 33 -0.17 3.05 -3.25
C ALA A 33 -0.39 3.11 -4.77
N ASN A 34 -1.22 4.06 -5.19
CA ASN A 34 -1.40 4.46 -6.58
C ASN A 34 -1.86 5.92 -6.65
N LYS A 35 -1.07 6.79 -7.29
CA LYS A 35 -1.36 8.21 -7.45
C LYS A 35 -1.78 8.84 -6.11
N ASN A 36 -2.99 9.38 -6.01
CA ASN A 36 -3.49 10.06 -4.82
C ASN A 36 -4.18 9.12 -3.80
N ARG A 37 -3.91 7.81 -3.81
CA ARG A 37 -4.46 6.86 -2.83
C ARG A 37 -3.41 5.90 -2.30
N PHE A 38 -3.52 5.56 -1.02
CA PHE A 38 -2.77 4.49 -0.39
C PHE A 38 -3.64 3.69 0.58
N ALA A 39 -3.19 2.47 0.88
CA ALA A 39 -3.75 1.60 1.89
C ALA A 39 -2.63 1.01 2.74
N ILE A 40 -2.89 0.87 4.05
CA ILE A 40 -2.06 0.05 4.93
C ILE A 40 -2.58 -1.39 4.78
N TYR A 41 -1.74 -2.31 4.34
CA TYR A 41 -2.11 -3.68 4.01
C TYR A 41 -1.45 -4.69 4.95
N ASP A 42 -2.25 -5.62 5.47
CA ASP A 42 -1.79 -6.78 6.21
C ASP A 42 -1.92 -8.03 5.32
N PRO A 43 -0.80 -8.63 4.87
CA PRO A 43 -0.82 -9.79 3.97
C PRO A 43 -1.14 -11.09 4.69
N TYR A 44 -0.94 -11.18 6.01
CA TYR A 44 -1.24 -12.38 6.78
C TYR A 44 -2.76 -12.56 6.89
N TRP A 45 -3.45 -11.49 7.26
CA TRP A 45 -4.91 -11.48 7.40
C TRP A 45 -5.67 -11.17 6.11
N ASN A 46 -4.99 -10.69 5.07
CA ASN A 46 -5.60 -10.11 3.87
C ASN A 46 -6.61 -9.00 4.23
N LEU A 47 -6.13 -7.99 4.95
CA LEU A 47 -6.94 -6.88 5.43
C LEU A 47 -6.28 -5.54 5.11
N ALA A 48 -7.11 -4.52 4.87
CA ALA A 48 -6.67 -3.14 4.75
C ALA A 48 -7.38 -2.28 5.81
N PRO A 49 -6.86 -2.22 7.05
CA PRO A 49 -7.51 -1.47 8.13
C PRO A 49 -7.65 0.03 7.84
N PHE A 50 -6.83 0.54 6.92
CA PHE A 50 -6.85 1.93 6.53
C PHE A 50 -6.72 2.06 5.01
N VAL A 51 -7.61 2.86 4.41
CA VAL A 51 -7.57 3.28 3.02
C VAL A 51 -7.78 4.78 2.97
N SER A 52 -6.84 5.52 2.39
CA SER A 52 -6.92 6.97 2.31
C SER A 52 -8.02 7.42 1.35
N LYS A 53 -8.69 8.54 1.64
CA LYS A 53 -9.48 9.28 0.64
C LYS A 53 -8.56 9.95 -0.37
N GLU A 54 -7.62 10.75 0.16
CA GLU A 54 -6.54 11.39 -0.59
C GLU A 54 -5.22 11.18 0.13
N ALA A 55 -4.17 10.87 -0.62
CA ALA A 55 -2.87 10.59 -0.05
C ALA A 55 -2.09 11.87 0.32
N VAL A 56 -2.43 13.00 -0.32
CA VAL A 56 -1.85 14.32 -0.01
C VAL A 56 -2.07 14.74 1.44
N ASP A 57 -3.18 14.34 2.07
CA ASP A 57 -3.48 14.63 3.47
C ASP A 57 -2.45 14.01 4.44
N TYR A 58 -1.78 12.94 4.02
CA TYR A 58 -0.81 12.18 4.81
C TYR A 58 0.62 12.40 4.34
N PHE A 59 0.80 12.73 3.06
CA PHE A 59 2.09 12.95 2.43
C PHE A 59 2.09 14.29 1.67
N PRO A 60 1.96 15.43 2.36
CA PRO A 60 1.69 16.73 1.72
C PRO A 60 2.80 17.21 0.77
N ASN A 61 4.02 16.68 0.91
CA ASN A 61 5.17 17.04 0.07
C ASN A 61 5.64 15.89 -0.84
N LEU A 62 4.87 14.80 -0.94
CA LEU A 62 5.22 13.66 -1.75
C LEU A 62 4.35 13.67 -3.02
N ALA A 63 4.98 13.93 -4.17
CA ALA A 63 4.33 13.83 -5.47
C ALA A 63 4.09 12.35 -5.83
N LEU A 64 3.14 11.70 -5.15
CA LEU A 64 2.82 10.28 -5.32
C LEU A 64 2.41 9.93 -6.74
N GLU A 65 1.87 10.88 -7.49
CA GLU A 65 1.58 10.75 -8.92
C GLU A 65 2.81 10.47 -9.79
N ARG A 66 4.00 10.89 -9.34
CA ARG A 66 5.29 10.69 -10.02
C ARG A 66 6.12 9.58 -9.39
N LEU A 67 5.60 8.93 -8.35
CA LEU A 67 6.32 7.88 -7.66
C LEU A 67 6.33 6.63 -8.55
N VAL A 68 7.52 6.13 -8.86
CA VAL A 68 7.74 4.93 -9.69
C VAL A 68 8.40 3.80 -8.92
N GLY A 69 8.88 4.08 -7.70
CA GLY A 69 9.55 3.12 -6.83
C GLY A 69 9.93 3.78 -5.50
N VAL A 70 10.30 2.95 -4.53
CA VAL A 70 10.80 3.38 -3.22
C VAL A 70 12.20 2.80 -3.04
N LEU A 71 13.16 3.65 -2.70
CA LEU A 71 14.53 3.23 -2.39
C LEU A 71 14.66 3.00 -0.89
N LYS A 72 15.16 1.83 -0.50
CA LYS A 72 15.63 1.57 0.86
C LYS A 72 17.11 1.93 0.92
N ILE A 73 17.44 2.99 1.64
CA ILE A 73 18.81 3.47 1.87
C ILE A 73 19.34 2.81 3.14
#